data_AF-A0A8J7MCR4-F1
#
_entry.id   AF-A0A8J7MCR4-F1
#
_cell.length_a   1.000
_cell.length_b   1.000
_cell.length_c   1.000
_cell.angle_alpha   90.00
_cell.angle_beta   90.00
_cell.angle_gamma   90.00
#
_symmetry.space_group_name_H-M   'P 1'
#
loop_
_entity.id
_entity.type
_entity.pdbx_description
1 polymer ?
#
loop_
_entity_poly.entity_id
_entity_poly.type
_entity_poly.pdbx_seq_one_letter_code
_entity_poly.pdbx_strand_id
1 'polypeptide(L)'
;MKYRFAWFALMLVSLAAALAMVSALDTRGLIEYDPNIAGVKGSAYGKVAGKMVQGDVSFYFHRGTSHEHNHALGEECEECDSHAASVHVHDENCDHGPDLVSSQQKDKPLRVRALSHIELMEATVHRNNSGFYLTDQHDYYLRQETEKLLKFAYELDPTNYVNYSNYYFYLQISDGLGTTEVGEYDLDMLTENTLKFVANDNEDPRAQLTAMNAIINRMYMVTRNPGKYTSADTDKLVIEYESFSNKYIEVRATAESQGRLAMVSAQERADMDERYRFLSRLFESFVIVFERDMK
;
A
#
# COMPACT_ATOMS: atom_id res chain seq x y z
N MET A 1 27.76 18.18 -52.05
CA MET A 1 26.40 17.58 -52.04
C MET A 1 26.37 16.06 -51.97
N LYS A 2 27.26 15.32 -52.66
CA LYS A 2 27.23 13.84 -52.73
C LYS A 2 27.36 13.10 -51.37
N TYR A 3 28.10 13.65 -50.41
CA TYR A 3 28.27 13.00 -49.09
C TYR A 3 27.05 13.13 -48.17
N ARG A 4 26.19 14.15 -48.35
CA ARG A 4 25.01 14.34 -47.49
C ARG A 4 23.92 13.29 -47.73
N PHE A 5 23.80 12.82 -48.98
CA PHE A 5 22.89 11.73 -49.34
C PHE A 5 23.34 10.38 -48.78
N ALA A 6 24.66 10.11 -48.78
CA ALA A 6 25.21 8.89 -48.20
C ALA A 6 24.94 8.81 -46.68
N TRP A 7 25.11 9.91 -45.95
CA TRP A 7 24.81 9.98 -44.51
C TRP A 7 23.31 9.79 -44.21
N PHE A 8 22.43 10.40 -45.01
CA PHE A 8 20.98 10.20 -44.87
C PHE A 8 20.55 8.76 -45.13
N ALA A 9 21.10 8.13 -46.19
CA ALA A 9 20.82 6.74 -46.47
C ALA A 9 21.32 5.81 -45.35
N LEU A 10 22.49 6.09 -44.79
CA LEU A 10 23.05 5.32 -43.67
C LEU A 10 22.20 5.45 -42.40
N MET A 11 21.73 6.66 -42.06
CA MET A 11 20.83 6.87 -40.92
C MET A 11 19.48 6.15 -41.11
N LEU A 12 18.91 6.19 -42.32
CA LEU A 12 17.65 5.51 -42.60
C LEU A 12 17.78 3.98 -42.51
N VAL A 13 18.90 3.42 -42.98
CA VAL A 13 19.18 1.98 -42.85
C VAL A 13 19.39 1.60 -41.38
N SER A 14 20.13 2.40 -40.60
CA SER A 14 20.30 2.16 -39.18
C SER A 14 18.99 2.26 -38.39
N LEU A 15 18.13 3.22 -38.73
CA LEU A 15 16.82 3.37 -38.09
C LEU A 15 15.88 2.20 -38.45
N ALA A 16 15.86 1.77 -39.70
CA ALA A 16 15.08 0.62 -40.14
C ALA A 16 15.57 -0.69 -39.47
N ALA A 17 16.89 -0.86 -39.32
CA ALA A 17 17.46 -2.00 -38.60
C ALA A 17 17.12 -1.98 -37.10
N ALA A 18 17.16 -0.82 -36.46
CA ALA A 18 16.76 -0.66 -35.07
C ALA A 18 15.28 -0.97 -34.85
N LEU A 19 14.40 -0.47 -35.73
CA LEU A 19 12.96 -0.74 -35.68
C LEU A 19 12.63 -2.22 -35.92
N ALA A 20 13.31 -2.86 -36.87
CA ALA A 20 13.16 -4.30 -37.11
C ALA A 20 13.64 -5.13 -35.90
N MET A 21 14.72 -4.71 -35.24
CA MET A 21 15.22 -5.38 -34.04
C MET A 21 14.26 -5.21 -32.85
N VAL A 22 13.72 -4.01 -32.64
CA VAL A 22 12.70 -3.74 -31.61
C VAL A 22 11.44 -4.57 -31.87
N SER A 23 10.93 -4.57 -33.10
CA SER A 23 9.76 -5.39 -33.46
C SER A 23 10.02 -6.90 -33.31
N ALA A 24 11.24 -7.36 -33.62
CA ALA A 24 11.62 -8.76 -33.43
C ALA A 24 11.76 -9.15 -31.96
N LEU A 25 12.13 -8.22 -31.08
CA LEU A 25 12.19 -8.45 -29.64
C LEU A 25 10.79 -8.37 -29.00
N ASP A 26 9.94 -7.45 -29.44
CA ASP A 26 8.54 -7.31 -29.03
C ASP A 26 7.71 -8.54 -29.42
N THR A 27 7.81 -9.01 -30.67
CA THR A 27 7.14 -10.26 -31.12
C THR A 27 7.62 -11.52 -30.41
N ARG A 28 8.78 -11.47 -29.74
CA ARG A 28 9.32 -12.55 -28.90
C ARG A 28 8.98 -12.38 -27.42
N GLY A 29 8.24 -11.34 -27.05
CA GLY A 29 7.94 -11.02 -25.64
C GLY A 29 9.19 -10.63 -24.83
N LEU A 30 10.27 -10.22 -25.50
CA LEU A 30 11.54 -9.83 -24.86
C LEU A 30 11.64 -8.32 -24.59
N ILE A 31 10.68 -7.55 -25.10
CA ILE A 31 10.44 -6.16 -24.67
C ILE A 31 9.13 -6.18 -23.92
N GLU A 32 9.20 -6.26 -22.60
CA GLU A 32 8.08 -5.86 -21.77
C GLU A 32 8.10 -4.33 -21.76
N TYR A 33 7.08 -3.69 -22.33
CA TYR A 33 6.88 -2.25 -22.14
C TYR A 33 6.58 -2.03 -20.65
N ASP A 34 7.61 -1.77 -19.87
CA ASP A 34 7.48 -1.24 -18.53
C ASP A 34 7.47 0.29 -18.64
N PRO A 35 6.34 0.98 -18.39
CA PRO A 35 6.28 2.44 -18.38
C PRO A 35 7.14 3.07 -17.26
N ASN A 36 7.96 2.30 -16.55
CA ASN A 36 9.01 2.76 -15.65
C ASN A 36 10.23 3.38 -16.36
N ILE A 37 10.00 4.29 -17.33
CA ILE A 37 11.05 4.90 -18.18
C ILE A 37 12.14 5.62 -17.34
N ALA A 38 11.75 6.14 -16.17
CA ALA A 38 12.66 6.81 -15.24
C ALA A 38 13.19 5.89 -14.12
N GLY A 39 12.83 4.60 -14.12
CA GLY A 39 13.24 3.65 -13.08
C GLY A 39 12.73 4.00 -11.69
N VAL A 40 11.64 4.78 -11.58
CA VAL A 40 11.08 5.26 -10.31
C VAL A 40 10.38 4.13 -9.55
N LYS A 41 9.59 3.30 -10.25
CA LYS A 41 8.89 2.16 -9.63
C LYS A 41 9.88 1.17 -9.05
N GLY A 42 9.67 0.79 -7.79
CA GLY A 42 10.56 -0.12 -7.07
C GLY A 42 11.93 0.47 -6.65
N SER A 43 12.21 1.74 -6.96
CA SER A 43 13.44 2.42 -6.52
C SER A 43 13.29 3.02 -5.13
N ALA A 44 14.41 3.46 -4.53
CA ALA A 44 14.38 4.21 -3.27
C ALA A 44 13.50 5.49 -3.35
N TYR A 45 13.47 6.17 -4.50
CA TYR A 45 12.56 7.30 -4.72
C TYR A 45 11.11 6.86 -4.83
N GLY A 46 10.87 5.71 -5.46
CA GLY A 46 9.56 5.06 -5.50
C GLY A 46 9.03 4.76 -4.11
N LYS A 47 9.86 4.22 -3.21
CA LYS A 47 9.49 3.98 -1.80
C LYS A 47 9.00 5.23 -1.08
N VAL A 48 9.69 6.36 -1.26
CA VAL A 48 9.29 7.65 -0.67
C VAL A 48 7.98 8.15 -1.29
N ALA A 49 7.89 8.15 -2.62
CA ALA A 49 6.69 8.60 -3.33
C ALA A 49 5.47 7.74 -3.00
N GLY A 50 5.64 6.42 -2.92
CA GLY A 50 4.57 5.47 -2.58
C GLY A 50 4.02 5.71 -1.18
N LYS A 51 4.85 6.13 -0.23
CA LYS A 51 4.40 6.53 1.10
C LYS A 51 3.65 7.87 1.09
N MET A 52 4.07 8.83 0.27
CA MET A 52 3.37 10.11 0.12
C MET A 52 1.96 9.96 -0.45
N VAL A 53 1.76 9.03 -1.39
CA VAL A 53 0.46 8.74 -2.00
C VAL A 53 -0.55 8.18 -0.98
N GLN A 54 -0.12 7.66 0.17
CA GLN A 54 -1.03 7.13 1.19
C GLN A 54 -1.99 8.18 1.75
N GLY A 55 -1.57 9.46 1.80
CA GLY A 55 -2.45 10.56 2.20
C GLY A 55 -3.62 10.74 1.24
N ASP A 56 -3.33 10.76 -0.07
CA ASP A 56 -4.34 10.87 -1.12
C ASP A 56 -5.25 9.64 -1.14
N VAL A 57 -4.71 8.43 -0.96
CA VAL A 57 -5.52 7.21 -0.83
C VAL A 57 -6.50 7.34 0.32
N SER A 58 -6.03 7.73 1.51
CA SER A 58 -6.88 7.94 2.69
C SER A 58 -7.99 8.95 2.40
N PHE A 59 -7.63 10.06 1.74
CA PHE A 59 -8.57 11.10 1.35
C PHE A 59 -9.72 10.58 0.48
N TYR A 60 -9.41 9.91 -0.63
CA TYR A 60 -10.43 9.39 -1.55
C TYR A 60 -11.22 8.24 -0.93
N PHE A 61 -10.54 7.33 -0.20
CA PHE A 61 -11.17 6.20 0.46
C PHE A 61 -12.20 6.65 1.50
N HIS A 62 -11.86 7.67 2.30
CA HIS A 62 -12.78 8.27 3.25
C HIS A 62 -13.67 9.36 2.63
N ARG A 63 -13.74 9.50 1.30
CA ARG A 63 -14.63 10.45 0.61
C ARG A 63 -14.47 11.90 1.11
N GLY A 64 -13.26 12.28 1.49
CA GLY A 64 -12.93 13.56 2.08
C GLY A 64 -13.49 13.79 3.48
N THR A 65 -13.91 12.76 4.20
CA THR A 65 -14.14 12.85 5.65
C THR A 65 -12.86 12.37 6.36
N SER A 66 -12.02 13.30 6.81
CA SER A 66 -10.90 12.90 7.68
C SER A 66 -11.44 12.44 9.04
N HIS A 67 -10.91 11.33 9.57
CA HIS A 67 -11.03 10.97 10.98
C HIS A 67 -10.08 11.78 11.88
N GLU A 68 -9.37 12.75 11.32
CA GLU A 68 -8.47 13.63 12.06
C GLU A 68 -9.28 14.65 12.85
N HIS A 69 -9.31 14.46 14.16
CA HIS A 69 -9.69 15.51 15.08
C HIS A 69 -8.57 16.56 15.09
N ASN A 70 -8.93 17.80 14.75
CA ASN A 70 -8.01 18.94 14.74
C ASN A 70 -7.54 19.25 16.17
N HIS A 71 -6.33 18.82 16.52
CA HIS A 71 -5.65 19.32 17.70
C HIS A 71 -4.30 19.91 17.30
N ALA A 72 -4.07 21.15 17.69
CA ALA A 72 -2.80 21.78 17.40
C ALA A 72 -1.70 21.09 18.23
N LEU A 73 -0.55 20.78 17.60
CA LEU A 73 0.64 20.19 18.23
C LEU A 73 0.80 20.58 19.72
N GLY A 74 0.65 19.60 20.61
CA GLY A 74 0.78 19.74 22.06
C GLY A 74 -0.51 19.96 22.86
N GLU A 75 -1.70 19.82 22.26
CA GLU A 75 -2.97 19.80 22.98
C GLU A 75 -3.32 18.36 23.42
N GLU A 76 -3.55 18.17 24.72
CA GLU A 76 -4.12 16.94 25.27
C GLU A 76 -5.60 16.87 24.87
N CYS A 77 -5.99 15.79 24.21
CA CYS A 77 -7.38 15.52 23.86
C CYS A 77 -7.92 14.39 24.73
N GLU A 78 -8.96 14.66 25.51
CA GLU A 78 -9.64 13.66 26.35
C GLU A 78 -10.23 12.51 25.52
N GLU A 79 -10.60 12.75 24.26
CA GLU A 79 -11.08 11.70 23.35
C GLU A 79 -9.92 10.85 22.79
N CYS A 80 -8.71 11.39 22.63
CA CYS A 80 -7.53 10.62 22.19
C CYS A 80 -7.11 9.53 23.20
N ASP A 81 -7.31 9.74 24.50
CA ASP A 81 -7.09 8.71 25.53
C ASP A 81 -8.09 7.54 25.43
N SER A 82 -9.27 7.78 24.83
CA SER A 82 -10.31 6.76 24.69
C SER A 82 -10.13 5.83 23.48
N HIS A 83 -9.26 6.18 22.52
CA HIS A 83 -8.93 5.32 21.38
C HIS A 83 -8.08 4.10 21.77
N ALA A 84 -7.58 4.04 23.02
CA ALA A 84 -6.92 2.85 23.53
C ALA A 84 -7.90 1.67 23.74
N ALA A 85 -9.22 1.89 23.81
CA ALA A 85 -10.22 0.83 23.97
C ALA A 85 -11.67 1.28 23.74
N SER A 86 -12.11 1.50 22.50
CA SER A 86 -13.56 1.61 22.24
C SER A 86 -13.93 1.30 20.79
N VAL A 87 -14.64 0.19 20.60
CA VAL A 87 -15.37 -0.16 19.39
C VAL A 87 -16.59 0.75 19.32
N HIS A 88 -16.61 1.74 18.42
CA HIS A 88 -17.82 2.55 18.22
C HIS A 88 -18.70 1.95 17.12
N VAL A 89 -19.91 1.55 17.55
CA VAL A 89 -21.05 1.21 16.71
C VAL A 89 -21.63 2.52 16.17
N HIS A 90 -21.87 2.59 14.86
CA HIS A 90 -22.54 3.74 14.24
C HIS A 90 -23.99 3.83 14.73
N ASP A 91 -24.35 4.92 15.42
CA ASP A 91 -25.74 5.37 15.55
C ASP A 91 -25.99 6.63 14.69
N GLU A 92 -27.25 6.87 14.37
CA GLU A 92 -27.72 7.91 13.44
C GLU A 92 -27.57 9.35 13.98
N ASN A 93 -26.91 9.56 15.14
CA ASN A 93 -26.82 10.83 15.84
C ASN A 93 -25.38 11.32 16.08
N CYS A 94 -24.41 10.92 15.25
CA CYS A 94 -23.08 11.55 15.27
C CYS A 94 -23.17 13.02 14.81
N ASP A 95 -23.34 13.91 15.78
CA ASP A 95 -23.49 15.36 15.62
C ASP A 95 -22.18 15.98 15.10
N HIS A 96 -22.18 16.41 13.83
CA HIS A 96 -21.07 17.16 13.23
C HIS A 96 -21.20 18.65 13.60
N GLY A 97 -20.84 18.97 14.83
CA GLY A 97 -20.77 20.36 15.30
C GLY A 97 -19.71 21.18 14.54
N PRO A 98 -19.91 22.51 14.37
CA PRO A 98 -18.92 23.38 13.74
C PRO A 98 -17.76 23.63 14.72
N ASP A 99 -16.55 23.21 14.35
CA ASP A 99 -15.36 23.36 15.18
C ASP A 99 -15.10 24.83 15.54
N LEU A 100 -15.11 25.07 16.85
CA LEU A 100 -14.76 26.32 17.51
C LEU A 100 -13.28 26.63 17.29
N VAL A 101 -13.00 27.79 16.69
CA VAL A 101 -11.64 28.37 16.67
C VAL A 101 -11.25 28.68 18.12
N SER A 102 -10.55 27.73 18.75
CA SER A 102 -10.05 27.84 20.12
C SER A 102 -9.14 29.07 20.26
N SER A 103 -9.48 29.92 21.21
CA SER A 103 -8.76 31.14 21.61
C SER A 103 -7.31 30.92 22.06
N GLN A 104 -6.80 29.69 22.08
CA GLN A 104 -5.46 29.30 22.54
C GLN A 104 -4.35 29.42 21.46
N GLN A 105 -4.67 29.68 20.19
CA GLN A 105 -3.65 29.79 19.14
C GLN A 105 -2.76 31.04 19.21
N LYS A 106 -3.12 32.07 20.01
CA LYS A 106 -2.37 33.35 20.01
C LYS A 106 -0.98 33.27 20.64
N ASP A 107 -0.78 32.34 21.58
CA ASP A 107 0.46 32.22 22.37
C ASP A 107 1.50 31.25 21.78
N LYS A 108 1.15 30.52 20.71
CA LYS A 108 2.08 29.59 20.04
C LYS A 108 3.07 30.36 19.14
N PRO A 109 4.32 29.88 18.96
CA PRO A 109 5.29 30.48 18.04
C PRO A 109 4.71 30.64 16.62
N LEU A 110 5.08 31.71 15.91
CA LEU A 110 4.54 32.03 14.58
C LEU A 110 4.63 30.85 13.60
N ARG A 111 5.73 30.09 13.63
CA ARG A 111 5.92 28.89 12.80
C ARG A 111 4.86 27.82 13.08
N VAL A 112 4.54 27.56 14.35
CA VAL A 112 3.52 26.57 14.75
C VAL A 112 2.14 27.06 14.31
N ARG A 113 1.84 28.34 14.50
CA ARG A 113 0.57 28.94 14.04
C ARG A 113 0.40 28.88 12.53
N ALA A 114 1.47 29.14 11.77
CA ALA A 114 1.46 29.08 10.32
C ALA A 114 1.26 27.65 9.82
N LEU A 115 1.95 26.67 10.41
CA LEU A 115 1.78 25.25 10.09
C LEU A 115 0.35 24.78 10.40
N SER A 116 -0.17 25.06 11.60
CA SER A 116 -1.55 24.71 11.95
C SER A 116 -2.59 25.41 11.08
N HIS A 117 -2.31 26.62 10.59
CA HIS A 117 -3.21 27.29 9.65
C HIS A 117 -3.17 26.64 8.25
N ILE A 118 -1.99 26.22 7.79
CA ILE A 118 -1.84 25.47 6.53
C ILE A 118 -2.56 24.13 6.63
N GLU A 119 -2.37 23.38 7.72
CA GLU A 119 -3.07 22.11 7.98
C GLU A 119 -4.59 22.31 7.99
N LEU A 120 -5.09 23.38 8.65
CA LEU A 120 -6.51 23.72 8.63
C LEU A 120 -7.01 24.04 7.21
N MET A 121 -6.25 24.82 6.44
CA MET A 121 -6.61 25.16 5.07
C MET A 121 -6.63 23.92 4.17
N GLU A 122 -5.65 23.04 4.30
CA GLU A 122 -5.58 21.75 3.62
C GLU A 122 -6.80 20.89 3.97
N ALA A 123 -7.05 20.67 5.26
CA ALA A 123 -8.22 19.94 5.72
C ALA A 123 -9.53 20.55 5.19
N THR A 124 -9.67 21.88 5.20
CA THR A 124 -10.91 22.56 4.77
C THR A 124 -11.16 22.44 3.26
N VAL A 125 -10.11 22.51 2.43
CA VAL A 125 -10.22 22.36 0.97
C VAL A 125 -10.61 20.95 0.58
N HIS A 126 -10.17 19.98 1.38
CA HIS A 126 -10.36 18.56 1.12
C HIS A 126 -11.66 18.03 1.78
N ARG A 127 -12.14 18.63 2.86
CA ARG A 127 -13.33 18.14 3.59
C ARG A 127 -14.58 18.11 2.71
N ASN A 128 -15.27 16.98 2.67
CA ASN A 128 -16.63 16.94 2.14
C ASN A 128 -17.55 17.71 3.10
N ASN A 129 -17.89 18.94 2.73
CA ASN A 129 -18.79 19.83 3.46
C ASN A 129 -20.18 19.89 2.81
N SER A 130 -20.47 19.00 1.86
CA SER A 130 -21.78 18.89 1.24
C SER A 130 -22.77 18.32 2.25
N GLY A 131 -23.86 19.03 2.51
CA GLY A 131 -25.01 18.50 3.25
C GLY A 131 -25.84 17.46 2.45
N PHE A 132 -25.39 17.09 1.25
CA PHE A 132 -26.04 16.12 0.38
C PHE A 132 -25.28 14.80 0.35
N TYR A 133 -26.03 13.70 0.32
CA TYR A 133 -25.47 12.37 0.05
C TYR A 133 -24.76 12.33 -1.30
N LEU A 134 -23.70 11.53 -1.38
CA LEU A 134 -23.02 11.25 -2.64
C LEU A 134 -23.96 10.50 -3.59
N THR A 135 -24.05 10.98 -4.82
CA THR A 135 -24.70 10.22 -5.90
C THR A 135 -23.90 8.96 -6.22
N ASP A 136 -24.54 7.89 -6.69
CA ASP A 136 -23.88 6.64 -7.10
C ASP A 136 -22.73 6.85 -8.08
N GLN A 137 -22.86 7.81 -9.00
CA GLN A 137 -21.82 8.15 -9.98
C GLN A 137 -20.58 8.77 -9.33
N HIS A 138 -20.78 9.63 -8.33
CA HIS A 138 -19.69 10.24 -7.58
C HIS A 138 -19.02 9.20 -6.67
N ASP A 139 -19.80 8.34 -6.00
CA ASP A 139 -19.24 7.23 -5.23
C ASP A 139 -18.38 6.30 -6.11
N TYR A 140 -18.89 5.90 -7.28
CA TYR A 140 -18.13 5.10 -8.23
C TYR A 140 -16.83 5.78 -8.68
N TYR A 141 -16.87 7.09 -8.95
CA TYR A 141 -15.68 7.87 -9.29
C TYR A 141 -14.64 7.85 -8.17
N LEU A 142 -15.04 8.12 -6.92
CA LEU A 142 -14.12 8.11 -5.77
C LEU A 142 -13.50 6.72 -5.58
N ARG A 143 -14.30 5.66 -5.76
CA ARG A 143 -13.80 4.29 -5.72
C ARG A 143 -12.80 4.00 -6.83
N GLN A 144 -13.04 4.50 -8.04
CA GLN A 144 -12.11 4.33 -9.15
C GLN A 144 -10.78 5.07 -8.92
N GLU A 145 -10.83 6.30 -8.41
CA GLU A 145 -9.61 7.06 -8.09
C GLU A 145 -8.82 6.43 -6.94
N THR A 146 -9.52 5.93 -5.91
CA THR A 146 -8.89 5.17 -4.82
C THR A 146 -8.15 3.95 -5.35
N GLU A 147 -8.77 3.15 -6.22
CA GLU A 147 -8.13 1.97 -6.81
C GLU A 147 -6.88 2.33 -7.61
N LYS A 148 -6.95 3.39 -8.44
CA LYS A 148 -5.80 3.87 -9.23
C LYS A 148 -4.63 4.28 -8.32
N LEU A 149 -4.91 5.02 -7.26
CA LEU A 149 -3.89 5.46 -6.31
C LEU A 149 -3.30 4.29 -5.52
N LEU A 150 -4.12 3.32 -5.11
CA LEU A 150 -3.67 2.09 -4.45
C LEU A 150 -2.74 1.28 -5.35
N LYS A 151 -3.14 1.07 -6.61
CA LYS A 151 -2.31 0.41 -7.62
C LYS A 151 -1.00 1.16 -7.81
N PHE A 152 -1.06 2.49 -7.96
CA PHE A 152 0.12 3.31 -8.15
C PHE A 152 1.07 3.26 -6.94
N ALA A 153 0.56 3.36 -5.72
CA ALA A 153 1.35 3.25 -4.49
C ALA A 153 2.02 1.87 -4.37
N TYR A 154 1.30 0.80 -4.71
CA TYR A 154 1.86 -0.56 -4.76
C TYR A 154 2.96 -0.68 -5.82
N GLU A 155 2.74 -0.19 -7.04
CA GLU A 155 3.75 -0.25 -8.11
C GLU A 155 5.02 0.58 -7.75
N LEU A 156 4.87 1.66 -6.98
CA LEU A 156 5.99 2.44 -6.50
C LEU A 156 6.80 1.71 -5.42
N ASP A 157 6.11 1.02 -4.49
CA ASP A 157 6.74 0.25 -3.42
C ASP A 157 6.01 -1.06 -3.12
N PRO A 158 6.33 -2.14 -3.85
CA PRO A 158 5.78 -3.47 -3.58
C PRO A 158 6.24 -4.05 -2.24
N THR A 159 7.30 -3.48 -1.63
CA THR A 159 7.86 -3.97 -0.36
C THR A 159 7.15 -3.39 0.87
N ASN A 160 6.18 -2.49 0.66
CA ASN A 160 5.40 -1.88 1.73
C ASN A 160 4.10 -2.65 1.98
N TYR A 161 3.97 -3.20 3.20
CA TYR A 161 2.84 -4.06 3.55
C TYR A 161 1.51 -3.32 3.58
N VAL A 162 1.50 -2.01 3.78
CA VAL A 162 0.29 -1.17 3.74
C VAL A 162 -0.18 -1.01 2.29
N ASN A 163 0.74 -0.67 1.39
CA ASN A 163 0.43 -0.51 -0.04
C ASN A 163 -0.09 -1.81 -0.64
N TYR A 164 0.62 -2.92 -0.39
CA TYR A 164 0.16 -4.24 -0.82
C TYR A 164 -1.18 -4.64 -0.18
N SER A 165 -1.33 -4.54 1.15
CA SER A 165 -2.58 -4.93 1.82
C SER A 165 -3.78 -4.17 1.30
N ASN A 166 -3.67 -2.85 1.21
CA ASN A 166 -4.81 -2.01 0.85
C ASN A 166 -5.20 -2.27 -0.61
N TYR A 167 -4.23 -2.39 -1.52
CA TYR A 167 -4.52 -2.72 -2.90
C TYR A 167 -5.12 -4.12 -3.05
N TYR A 168 -4.53 -5.13 -2.41
CA TYR A 168 -5.06 -6.50 -2.41
C TYR A 168 -6.49 -6.56 -1.87
N PHE A 169 -6.75 -5.90 -0.73
CA PHE A 169 -8.07 -5.85 -0.11
C PHE A 169 -9.10 -5.19 -1.04
N TYR A 170 -8.73 -4.09 -1.68
CA TYR A 170 -9.59 -3.37 -2.61
C TYR A 170 -9.99 -4.21 -3.82
N LEU A 171 -9.04 -4.97 -4.35
CA LEU A 171 -9.28 -5.92 -5.43
C LEU A 171 -10.13 -7.12 -4.97
N GLN A 172 -9.86 -7.64 -3.77
CA GLN A 172 -10.58 -8.79 -3.23
C GLN A 172 -12.07 -8.51 -2.97
N ILE A 173 -12.41 -7.28 -2.60
CA ILE A 173 -13.79 -6.85 -2.37
C ILE A 173 -14.27 -6.00 -3.55
N SER A 174 -14.27 -6.59 -4.75
CA SER A 174 -14.74 -5.92 -5.96
C SER A 174 -16.23 -5.54 -5.88
N ASP A 175 -17.04 -6.33 -5.17
CA ASP A 175 -18.43 -5.99 -4.87
C ASP A 175 -18.51 -5.00 -3.70
N GLY A 176 -18.54 -3.70 -4.04
CA GLY A 176 -18.83 -2.61 -3.09
C GLY A 176 -17.64 -1.71 -2.75
N LEU A 177 -16.40 -2.18 -2.92
CA LEU A 177 -15.20 -1.34 -2.78
C LEU A 177 -14.47 -1.22 -4.12
N GLY A 178 -13.98 -2.32 -4.68
CA GLY A 178 -13.34 -2.35 -5.98
C GLY A 178 -14.20 -1.83 -7.12
N THR A 179 -13.55 -1.36 -8.17
CA THR A 179 -14.20 -1.03 -9.46
C THR A 179 -13.80 -2.00 -10.55
N THR A 180 -12.65 -2.65 -10.42
CA THR A 180 -12.23 -3.76 -11.29
C THR A 180 -12.67 -5.09 -10.69
N GLU A 181 -13.45 -5.86 -11.46
CA GLU A 181 -13.71 -7.26 -11.14
C GLU A 181 -12.44 -8.06 -11.44
N VAL A 182 -11.86 -8.67 -10.41
CA VAL A 182 -10.67 -9.53 -10.53
C VAL A 182 -10.99 -10.93 -10.06
N GLY A 183 -10.41 -11.93 -10.73
CA GLY A 183 -10.54 -13.31 -10.32
C GLY A 183 -9.54 -13.70 -9.23
N GLU A 184 -9.74 -14.86 -8.63
CA GLU A 184 -8.76 -15.47 -7.71
C GLU A 184 -7.36 -15.59 -8.35
N TYR A 185 -7.30 -15.84 -9.67
CA TYR A 185 -6.04 -15.92 -10.41
C TYR A 185 -5.25 -14.60 -10.39
N ASP A 186 -5.94 -13.47 -10.51
CA ASP A 186 -5.29 -12.15 -10.54
C ASP A 186 -4.74 -11.77 -9.14
N LEU A 187 -5.50 -12.10 -8.09
CA LEU A 187 -5.06 -11.93 -6.70
C LEU A 187 -3.85 -12.82 -6.38
N ASP A 188 -3.86 -14.06 -6.86
CA ASP A 188 -2.74 -14.97 -6.69
C ASP A 188 -1.50 -14.50 -7.46
N MET A 189 -1.68 -13.99 -8.68
CA MET A 189 -0.61 -13.40 -9.48
C MET A 189 -0.03 -12.13 -8.82
N LEU A 190 -0.86 -11.26 -8.26
CA LEU A 190 -0.41 -10.11 -7.47
C LEU A 190 0.46 -10.55 -6.30
N THR A 191 0.04 -11.62 -5.60
CA THR A 191 0.78 -12.19 -4.48
C THR A 191 2.11 -12.79 -4.92
N GLU A 192 2.14 -13.63 -5.97
CA GLU A 192 3.37 -14.17 -6.55
C GLU A 192 4.36 -13.06 -6.93
N ASN A 193 3.88 -12.02 -7.61
CA ASN A 193 4.72 -10.91 -8.04
C ASN A 193 5.30 -10.14 -6.84
N THR A 194 4.50 -9.94 -5.80
CA THR A 194 4.94 -9.33 -4.54
C THR A 194 6.03 -10.17 -3.87
N LEU A 195 5.82 -11.49 -3.75
CA LEU A 195 6.78 -12.41 -3.13
C LEU A 195 8.11 -12.45 -3.91
N LYS A 196 8.06 -12.47 -5.24
CA LYS A 196 9.25 -12.38 -6.10
C LYS A 196 10.00 -11.07 -5.92
N PHE A 197 9.27 -9.96 -5.77
CA PHE A 197 9.89 -8.66 -5.54
C PHE A 197 10.59 -8.60 -4.18
N VAL A 198 9.89 -9.02 -3.12
CA VAL A 198 10.41 -9.06 -1.74
C VAL A 198 11.60 -10.01 -1.58
N ALA A 199 11.62 -11.14 -2.30
CA ALA A 199 12.72 -12.10 -2.21
C ALA A 199 14.10 -11.50 -2.54
N ASN A 200 14.13 -10.36 -3.26
CA ASN A 200 15.37 -9.64 -3.59
C ASN A 200 15.76 -8.57 -2.55
N ASP A 201 14.89 -8.22 -1.60
CA ASP A 201 15.15 -7.20 -0.58
C ASP A 201 15.59 -7.85 0.75
N ASN A 202 16.90 -7.96 0.93
CA ASN A 202 17.52 -8.52 2.14
C ASN A 202 17.89 -7.47 3.18
N GLU A 203 17.57 -6.20 2.94
CA GLU A 203 18.00 -5.10 3.79
C GLU A 203 16.87 -4.52 4.62
N ASP A 204 15.67 -4.41 4.06
CA ASP A 204 14.51 -3.80 4.70
C ASP A 204 13.64 -4.85 5.41
N PRO A 205 13.51 -4.81 6.76
CA PRO A 205 12.62 -5.72 7.48
C PRO A 205 11.16 -5.63 7.00
N ARG A 206 10.71 -4.47 6.51
CA ARG A 206 9.32 -4.27 6.05
C ARG A 206 8.99 -5.12 4.83
N ALA A 207 9.98 -5.39 3.98
CA ALA A 207 9.78 -6.27 2.83
C ALA A 207 9.34 -7.66 3.29
N GLN A 208 9.98 -8.20 4.33
CA GLN A 208 9.65 -9.52 4.90
C GLN A 208 8.24 -9.53 5.52
N LEU A 209 7.83 -8.45 6.19
CA LEU A 209 6.45 -8.29 6.68
C LEU A 209 5.43 -8.27 5.54
N THR A 210 5.78 -7.69 4.39
CA THR A 210 4.94 -7.70 3.18
C THR A 210 4.78 -9.10 2.63
N ALA A 211 5.86 -9.89 2.56
CA ALA A 211 5.76 -11.30 2.15
C ALA A 211 4.91 -12.14 3.12
N MET A 212 5.11 -12.00 4.43
CA MET A 212 4.30 -12.67 5.44
C MET A 212 2.81 -12.36 5.27
N ASN A 213 2.48 -11.09 5.06
CA ASN A 213 1.12 -10.62 4.81
C ASN A 213 0.54 -11.17 3.49
N ALA A 214 1.35 -11.25 2.44
CA ALA A 214 0.97 -11.83 1.16
C ALA A 214 0.63 -13.33 1.30
N ILE A 215 1.40 -14.07 2.11
CA ILE A 215 1.12 -15.47 2.41
C ILE A 215 -0.14 -15.63 3.25
N ILE A 216 -0.38 -14.75 4.24
CA ILE A 216 -1.63 -14.74 5.01
C ILE A 216 -2.85 -14.56 4.10
N ASN A 217 -2.77 -13.68 3.11
CA ASN A 217 -3.85 -13.49 2.13
C ASN A 217 -4.14 -14.78 1.34
N ARG A 218 -3.10 -15.55 0.96
CA ARG A 218 -3.27 -16.88 0.36
C ARG A 218 -3.86 -17.89 1.32
N MET A 219 -3.40 -17.93 2.57
CA MET A 219 -3.96 -18.83 3.58
C MET A 219 -5.46 -18.57 3.75
N TYR A 220 -5.86 -17.30 3.78
CA TYR A 220 -7.27 -16.92 3.77
C TYR A 220 -8.02 -17.44 2.54
N MET A 221 -7.47 -17.29 1.33
CA MET A 221 -8.10 -17.84 0.10
C MET A 221 -8.28 -19.37 0.17
N VAL A 222 -7.31 -20.10 0.73
CA VAL A 222 -7.41 -21.55 0.92
C VAL A 222 -8.56 -21.88 1.87
N THR A 223 -8.68 -21.18 3.00
CA THR A 223 -9.77 -21.42 3.97
C THR A 223 -11.16 -21.10 3.42
N ARG A 224 -11.29 -20.16 2.47
CA ARG A 224 -12.59 -19.82 1.85
C ARG A 224 -13.04 -20.82 0.80
N ASN A 225 -12.15 -21.66 0.30
CA ASN A 225 -12.41 -22.60 -0.78
C ASN A 225 -12.03 -24.04 -0.37
N PRO A 226 -12.66 -24.58 0.69
CA PRO A 226 -12.37 -25.93 1.15
C PRO A 226 -12.64 -26.93 0.02
N GLY A 227 -11.68 -27.83 -0.24
CA GLY A 227 -11.74 -28.84 -1.29
C GLY A 227 -11.07 -28.48 -2.62
N LYS A 228 -10.66 -27.23 -2.84
CA LYS A 228 -9.83 -26.83 -3.99
C LYS A 228 -8.34 -27.10 -3.77
N TYR A 229 -7.90 -27.12 -2.51
CA TYR A 229 -6.50 -27.23 -2.12
C TYR A 229 -6.25 -28.52 -1.35
N THR A 230 -5.03 -29.04 -1.47
CA THR A 230 -4.55 -30.23 -0.77
C THR A 230 -3.84 -29.87 0.52
N SER A 231 -3.61 -30.86 1.39
CA SER A 231 -2.76 -30.69 2.58
C SER A 231 -1.33 -30.28 2.22
N ALA A 232 -0.80 -30.75 1.08
CA ALA A 232 0.51 -30.34 0.59
C ALA A 232 0.56 -28.84 0.23
N ASP A 233 -0.54 -28.28 -0.28
CA ASP A 233 -0.63 -26.85 -0.58
C ASP A 233 -0.60 -26.02 0.71
N THR A 234 -1.32 -26.46 1.75
CA THR A 234 -1.29 -25.79 3.05
C THR A 234 0.08 -25.90 3.73
N ASP A 235 0.72 -27.07 3.67
CA ASP A 235 2.06 -27.28 4.23
C ASP A 235 3.09 -26.36 3.58
N LYS A 236 2.99 -26.17 2.26
CA LYS A 236 3.85 -25.24 1.52
C LYS A 236 3.69 -23.80 2.02
N LEU A 237 2.46 -23.32 2.22
CA LEU A 237 2.20 -21.97 2.74
C LEU A 237 2.75 -21.79 4.16
N VAL A 238 2.64 -22.81 5.00
CA VAL A 238 3.21 -22.82 6.35
C VAL A 238 4.74 -22.67 6.29
N ILE A 239 5.40 -23.48 5.49
CA ILE A 239 6.86 -23.43 5.31
C ILE A 239 7.32 -22.07 4.76
N GLU A 240 6.61 -21.54 3.76
CA GLU A 240 6.92 -20.23 3.19
C GLU A 240 6.78 -19.12 4.24
N TYR A 241 5.69 -19.12 5.02
CA TYR A 241 5.48 -18.13 6.07
C TYR A 241 6.60 -18.16 7.11
N GLU A 242 6.95 -19.36 7.61
CA GLU A 242 8.02 -19.54 8.58
C GLU A 242 9.38 -19.06 8.04
N SER A 243 9.66 -19.32 6.77
CA SER A 243 10.88 -18.84 6.10
C SER A 243 10.98 -17.31 6.13
N PHE A 244 9.92 -16.61 5.71
CA PHE A 244 9.88 -15.14 5.73
C PHE A 244 9.86 -14.54 7.14
N SER A 245 9.18 -15.19 8.08
CA SER A 245 9.17 -14.80 9.50
C SER A 245 10.57 -14.89 10.12
N ASN A 246 11.29 -15.99 9.89
CA ASN A 246 12.67 -16.13 10.34
C ASN A 246 13.59 -15.10 9.67
N LYS A 247 13.36 -14.83 8.38
CA LYS A 247 14.13 -13.80 7.66
C LYS A 247 13.88 -12.40 8.21
N TYR A 248 12.65 -12.07 8.59
CA TYR A 248 12.33 -10.80 9.26
C TYR A 248 13.15 -10.62 10.54
N ILE A 249 13.20 -11.64 11.40
CA ILE A 249 13.98 -11.60 12.65
C ILE A 249 15.47 -11.35 12.35
N GLU A 250 16.03 -12.08 11.38
CA GLU A 250 17.44 -11.95 10.98
C GLU A 250 17.75 -10.55 10.43
N VAL A 251 16.94 -10.06 9.50
CA VAL A 251 17.14 -8.77 8.83
C VAL A 251 16.95 -7.61 9.82
N ARG A 252 15.96 -7.70 10.71
CA ARG A 252 15.73 -6.69 11.76
C ARG A 252 16.90 -6.63 12.75
N ALA A 253 17.38 -7.78 13.23
CA ALA A 253 18.55 -7.84 14.12
C ALA A 253 19.82 -7.30 13.43
N THR A 254 19.99 -7.60 12.14
CA THR A 254 21.09 -7.05 11.33
C THR A 254 20.97 -5.53 11.19
N ALA A 255 19.79 -5.01 10.86
CA ALA A 255 19.53 -3.58 10.76
C ALA A 255 19.77 -2.84 12.10
N GLU A 256 19.45 -3.49 13.22
CA GLU A 256 19.72 -2.98 14.57
C GLU A 256 21.22 -2.91 14.88
N SER A 257 21.95 -4.01 14.69
CA SER A 257 23.40 -4.08 14.92
C SER A 257 24.20 -3.12 14.03
N GLN A 258 23.73 -2.83 12.83
CA GLN A 258 24.32 -1.88 11.89
C GLN A 258 23.89 -0.43 12.13
N GLY A 259 23.01 -0.18 13.11
CA GLY A 259 22.47 1.15 13.40
C GLY A 259 21.50 1.71 12.36
N ARG A 260 21.14 0.93 11.31
CA ARG A 260 20.14 1.33 10.30
C ARG A 260 18.76 1.50 10.92
N LEU A 261 18.42 0.65 11.88
CA LEU A 261 17.14 0.73 12.59
C LEU A 261 17.02 2.02 13.40
N ALA A 262 18.13 2.61 13.87
CA ALA A 262 18.11 3.89 14.58
C ALA A 262 17.76 5.09 13.69
N MET A 263 17.86 4.94 12.37
CA MET A 263 17.46 5.97 11.40
C MET A 263 15.96 5.93 11.08
N VAL A 264 15.27 4.88 11.50
CA VAL A 264 13.82 4.71 11.35
C VAL A 264 13.14 5.36 12.56
N SER A 265 12.02 6.06 12.32
CA SER A 265 11.30 6.74 13.40
C SER A 265 10.82 5.74 14.47
N ALA A 266 10.67 6.20 15.72
CA ALA A 266 10.18 5.35 16.79
C ALA A 266 8.78 4.78 16.48
N GLN A 267 7.91 5.59 15.87
CA GLN A 267 6.57 5.17 15.43
C GLN A 267 6.65 4.03 14.41
N GLU A 268 7.40 4.20 13.32
CA GLU A 268 7.51 3.15 12.30
C GLU A 268 8.11 1.85 12.85
N ARG A 269 9.02 1.94 13.82
CA ARG A 269 9.53 0.74 14.51
C ARG A 269 8.47 0.04 15.34
N ALA A 270 7.65 0.80 16.06
CA ALA A 270 6.52 0.25 16.80
C ALA A 270 5.49 -0.39 15.85
N ASP A 271 5.18 0.26 14.73
CA ASP A 271 4.26 -0.25 13.71
C ASP A 271 4.76 -1.58 13.12
N MET A 272 6.07 -1.71 12.84
CA MET A 272 6.65 -2.98 12.38
C MET A 272 6.51 -4.09 13.43
N ASP A 273 6.78 -3.79 14.70
CA ASP A 273 6.68 -4.77 15.79
C ASP A 273 5.24 -5.20 16.03
N GLU A 274 4.28 -4.27 15.96
CA GLU A 274 2.86 -4.57 16.03
C GLU A 274 2.41 -5.41 14.83
N ARG A 275 2.82 -5.02 13.62
CA ARG A 275 2.49 -5.75 12.39
C ARG A 275 3.00 -7.18 12.44
N TYR A 276 4.24 -7.38 12.89
CA TYR A 276 4.80 -8.72 13.07
C TYR A 276 3.95 -9.55 14.04
N ARG A 277 3.62 -9.02 15.22
CA ARG A 277 2.77 -9.72 16.21
C ARG A 277 1.39 -10.06 15.66
N PHE A 278 0.77 -9.12 14.94
CA PHE A 278 -0.53 -9.32 14.32
C PHE A 278 -0.50 -10.47 13.30
N LEU A 279 0.47 -10.45 12.39
CA LEU A 279 0.63 -11.49 11.37
C LEU A 279 0.92 -12.85 12.01
N SER A 280 1.79 -12.92 13.03
CA SER A 280 2.08 -14.17 13.74
C SER A 280 0.82 -14.78 14.39
N ARG A 281 -0.03 -13.96 15.01
CA ARG A 281 -1.29 -14.45 15.59
C ARG A 281 -2.29 -14.93 14.53
N LEU A 282 -2.38 -14.22 13.40
CA LEU A 282 -3.21 -14.66 12.28
C LEU A 282 -2.72 -15.98 11.72
N PHE A 283 -1.41 -16.12 11.54
CA PHE A 283 -0.78 -17.35 11.08
C PHE A 283 -1.13 -18.53 11.99
N GLU A 284 -0.93 -18.40 13.31
CA GLU A 284 -1.29 -19.43 14.29
C GLU A 284 -2.76 -19.84 14.16
N SER A 285 -3.65 -18.87 13.96
CA SER A 285 -5.08 -19.11 13.75
C SER A 285 -5.36 -19.90 12.47
N PHE A 286 -4.70 -19.58 11.36
CA PHE A 286 -4.83 -20.31 10.10
C PHE A 286 -4.29 -21.74 10.18
N VAL A 287 -3.15 -21.94 10.85
CA VAL A 287 -2.58 -23.28 11.07
C VAL A 287 -3.59 -24.17 11.80
N ILE A 288 -4.21 -23.68 12.88
CA ILE A 288 -5.25 -24.43 13.61
C ILE A 288 -6.41 -24.83 12.68
N VAL A 289 -6.85 -23.91 11.80
CA VAL A 289 -7.93 -24.19 10.85
C VAL A 289 -7.50 -25.25 9.83
N PHE A 290 -6.30 -25.15 9.27
CA PHE A 290 -5.77 -26.15 8.34
C PHE A 290 -5.66 -27.53 8.98
N GLU A 291 -5.18 -27.62 10.22
CA GLU A 291 -5.09 -28.89 10.94
C GLU A 291 -6.45 -29.52 11.23
N ARG A 292 -7.50 -28.71 11.42
CA ARG A 292 -8.86 -29.19 11.66
C ARG A 292 -9.55 -29.66 10.37
N ASP A 293 -9.40 -28.90 9.29
CA ASP A 293 -10.25 -29.03 8.10
C ASP A 293 -9.56 -29.80 6.95
N MET A 294 -8.24 -30.00 7.00
CA MET A 294 -7.45 -30.57 5.89
C MET A 294 -6.66 -31.85 6.27
N LYS A 295 -6.82 -32.37 7.49
CA LYS A 295 -6.34 -33.70 7.93
C LYS A 295 -7.48 -34.71 7.95
#